data_AF-W7SCU0-F1
#
_entry.id   AF-W7SCU0-F1
#
_cell.length_a   1.000
_cell.length_b   1.000
_cell.length_c   1.000
_cell.angle_alpha   90.00
_cell.angle_beta   90.00
_cell.angle_gamma   90.00
#
_symmetry.space_group_name_H-M   'P 1'
#
loop_
_entity.id
_entity.type
_entity.pdbx_description
1 polymer ?
#
loop_
_entity_poly.entity_id
_entity_poly.type
_entity_poly.pdbx_seq_one_letter_code
_entity_poly.pdbx_strand_id
1 'polypeptide(L)'
;MLDTAGGHGDGASAFNYVEGSAGADVKAITLHEGDRTIDALVDGGRWTAWWPADPPTGLLGGNVTITLKDGSTRSVPGQSLFR
;
A
#
# COMPACT_ATOMS: atom_id res chain seq x y z
N MET A 1 6.55 -3.77 -6.56
CA MET A 1 5.49 -4.57 -7.22
C MET A 1 4.53 -5.02 -6.13
N LEU A 2 3.25 -5.22 -6.45
CA LEU A 2 2.27 -5.78 -5.53
C LEU A 2 2.19 -7.30 -5.77
N ASP A 3 2.15 -8.09 -4.69
CA ASP A 3 2.05 -9.54 -4.79
C ASP A 3 0.67 -10.05 -4.40
N THR A 4 0.05 -9.44 -3.38
CA THR A 4 -1.37 -9.67 -3.07
C THR A 4 -2.00 -8.45 -2.40
N ALA A 5 -3.31 -8.35 -2.56
CA ALA A 5 -4.18 -7.43 -1.87
C ALA A 5 -5.46 -8.17 -1.47
N GLY A 6 -6.06 -7.77 -0.37
CA GLY A 6 -7.28 -8.40 0.10
C GLY A 6 -7.99 -7.61 1.17
N GLY A 7 -9.18 -8.09 1.51
CA GLY A 7 -10.02 -7.56 2.56
C GLY A 7 -10.40 -8.66 3.54
N HIS A 8 -10.55 -8.33 4.81
CA HIS A 8 -11.02 -9.26 5.82
C HIS A 8 -11.94 -8.57 6.84
N GLY A 9 -12.86 -9.34 7.40
CA GLY A 9 -13.80 -8.90 8.44
C GLY A 9 -15.08 -8.26 7.90
N ASP A 10 -15.89 -7.79 8.84
CA ASP A 10 -17.14 -7.08 8.60
C ASP A 10 -17.31 -5.87 9.55
N GLY A 11 -18.15 -4.92 9.13
CA GLY A 11 -18.46 -3.70 9.87
C GLY A 11 -17.21 -2.93 10.33
N ALA A 12 -17.23 -2.45 11.57
CA ALA A 12 -16.13 -1.66 12.14
C ALA A 12 -14.81 -2.44 12.33
N SER A 13 -14.83 -3.77 12.22
CA SER A 13 -13.64 -4.62 12.35
C SER A 13 -12.95 -4.92 11.01
N ALA A 14 -13.58 -4.52 9.90
CA ALA A 14 -13.10 -4.81 8.58
C ALA A 14 -11.88 -3.97 8.17
N PHE A 15 -10.99 -4.57 7.40
CA PHE A 15 -9.78 -3.93 6.90
C PHE A 15 -9.39 -4.44 5.52
N ASN A 16 -8.69 -3.58 4.79
CA ASN A 16 -7.94 -3.94 3.59
C ASN A 16 -6.46 -4.14 3.95
N TYR A 17 -5.77 -4.97 3.19
CA TYR A 17 -4.33 -5.15 3.27
C TYR A 17 -3.71 -5.30 1.89
N VAL A 18 -2.43 -4.97 1.82
CA VAL A 18 -1.57 -5.18 0.65
C VAL A 18 -0.19 -5.62 1.09
N GLU A 19 0.43 -6.46 0.27
CA GLU A 19 1.85 -6.77 0.39
C GLU A 19 2.52 -6.83 -0.98
N GLY A 20 3.82 -6.53 -0.99
CA GLY A 20 4.57 -6.54 -2.22
C GLY A 20 6.08 -6.52 -2.02
N SER A 21 6.79 -6.51 -3.14
CA SER A 21 8.24 -6.36 -3.19
C SER A 21 8.66 -4.89 -3.31
N ALA A 22 9.65 -4.48 -2.52
CA ALA A 22 10.28 -3.17 -2.54
C ALA A 22 11.73 -3.28 -3.06
N GLY A 23 12.09 -2.40 -3.99
CA GLY A 23 13.46 -2.35 -4.52
C GLY A 23 14.47 -1.88 -3.48
N ALA A 24 15.75 -2.23 -3.68
CA ALA A 24 16.81 -1.89 -2.73
C ALA A 24 16.98 -0.38 -2.47
N ASP A 25 16.55 0.47 -3.41
CA ASP A 25 16.63 1.93 -3.30
C ASP A 25 15.39 2.55 -2.64
N VAL A 26 14.35 1.76 -2.34
CA VAL A 26 13.16 2.24 -1.66
C VAL A 26 13.49 2.48 -0.19
N LYS A 27 13.14 3.67 0.29
CA LYS A 27 13.27 4.08 1.69
C LYS A 27 11.93 4.02 2.42
N ALA A 28 10.85 4.45 1.76
CA ALA A 28 9.51 4.47 2.32
C ALA A 28 8.46 4.30 1.22
N ILE A 29 7.31 3.77 1.61
CA ILE A 29 6.11 3.66 0.78
C ILE A 29 4.95 4.20 1.59
N THR A 30 4.18 5.11 0.98
CA THR A 30 2.99 5.72 1.59
C THR A 30 1.82 5.54 0.63
N LEU A 31 0.70 5.04 1.14
CA LEU A 31 -0.54 4.84 0.41
C LEU A 31 -1.50 6.00 0.70
N HIS A 32 -2.27 6.37 -0.32
CA HIS A 32 -3.29 7.42 -0.25
C HIS A 32 -4.63 6.82 -0.67
N GLU A 33 -5.48 6.48 0.30
CA GLU A 33 -6.77 5.81 0.10
C GLU A 33 -7.93 6.69 0.60
N GLY A 34 -8.57 7.41 -0.32
CA GLY A 34 -9.52 8.47 0.04
C GLY A 34 -8.84 9.55 0.87
N ASP A 35 -9.38 9.86 2.05
CA ASP A 35 -8.80 10.82 2.99
C ASP A 35 -7.72 10.19 3.91
N ARG A 36 -7.34 8.92 3.69
CA ARG A 36 -6.36 8.22 4.52
C ARG A 36 -4.97 8.26 3.88
N THR A 37 -3.99 8.60 4.70
CA THR A 37 -2.57 8.40 4.42
C THR A 37 -2.07 7.26 5.29
N ILE A 38 -1.49 6.23 4.66
CA ILE A 38 -1.09 5.00 5.34
C ILE A 38 0.39 4.76 5.06
N ASP A 39 1.21 4.74 6.12
CA ASP A 39 2.61 4.39 6.01
C ASP A 39 2.77 2.86 5.96
N ALA A 40 3.42 2.37 4.91
CA ALA A 40 3.75 0.95 4.81
C ALA A 40 4.96 0.61 5.68
N LEU A 41 4.93 -0.57 6.27
CA LEU A 41 6.15 -1.20 6.79
C LEU A 41 7.00 -1.63 5.59
N VAL A 42 8.23 -1.16 5.51
CA VAL A 42 9.22 -1.58 4.50
C VAL A 42 10.39 -2.26 5.21
N ASP A 43 10.58 -3.55 4.97
CA ASP A 43 11.66 -4.34 5.57
C ASP A 43 12.04 -5.53 4.67
N GLY A 44 13.32 -5.90 4.65
CA GLY A 44 13.80 -7.10 3.94
C GLY A 44 13.48 -7.15 2.43
N GLY A 45 13.36 -6.00 1.75
CA GLY A 45 12.93 -5.94 0.34
C GLY A 45 11.45 -6.22 0.12
N ARG A 46 10.65 -6.19 1.20
CA ARG A 46 9.20 -6.32 1.21
C ARG A 46 8.57 -5.03 1.69
N TRP A 47 7.30 -4.84 1.35
CA TRP A 47 6.48 -3.83 1.98
C TRP A 47 5.09 -4.38 2.26
N THR A 48 4.50 -3.93 3.37
CA THR A 48 3.14 -4.30 3.78
C THR A 48 2.41 -3.07 4.30
N ALA A 49 1.11 -2.97 4.02
CA ALA A 49 0.25 -1.95 4.58
C ALA A 49 -1.15 -2.53 4.80
N TRP A 50 -1.86 -1.99 5.78
CA TRP A 50 -3.26 -2.32 6.04
C TRP A 50 -3.99 -1.08 6.54
N TRP A 51 -5.29 -1.03 6.32
CA TRP A 51 -6.12 0.09 6.77
C TRP A 51 -7.56 -0.35 7.02
N PRO A 52 -8.26 0.28 7.98
CA PRO A 52 -9.68 0.05 8.20
C PRO A 52 -10.51 0.38 6.95
N ALA A 53 -11.47 -0.47 6.62
CA ALA A 53 -12.37 -0.31 5.48
C ALA A 53 -13.71 -1.01 5.72
N ASP A 54 -14.82 -0.32 5.49
CA ASP A 54 -16.17 -0.86 5.67
C ASP A 54 -17.09 -0.46 4.48
N PRO A 55 -17.52 -1.40 3.62
CA PRO A 55 -17.05 -2.78 3.54
C PRO A 55 -15.59 -2.85 3.01
N PRO A 56 -14.84 -3.91 3.33
CA PRO A 56 -13.49 -4.06 2.79
C PRO A 56 -13.58 -4.44 1.31
N THR A 57 -12.96 -3.64 0.45
CA THR A 57 -12.94 -3.87 -1.00
C THR A 57 -11.86 -4.85 -1.42
N GLY A 58 -10.81 -5.00 -0.60
CA GLY A 58 -9.57 -5.69 -0.96
C GLY A 58 -8.80 -5.07 -2.11
N LEU A 59 -9.13 -3.83 -2.48
CA LEU A 59 -8.52 -3.12 -3.59
C LEU A 59 -7.65 -1.97 -3.07
N LEU A 60 -6.57 -1.71 -3.79
CA LEU A 60 -5.75 -0.51 -3.64
C LEU A 60 -6.16 0.49 -4.73
N GLY A 61 -7.09 1.39 -4.40
CA GLY A 61 -7.80 2.23 -5.37
C GLY A 61 -7.16 3.59 -5.63
N GLY A 62 -6.42 4.12 -4.66
CA GLY A 62 -5.81 5.43 -4.72
C GLY A 62 -4.37 5.39 -5.22
N ASN A 63 -3.53 6.28 -4.68
CA ASN A 63 -2.15 6.45 -5.14
C ASN A 63 -1.14 5.87 -4.15
N VAL A 64 -0.01 5.42 -4.67
CA VAL A 64 1.16 5.00 -3.88
C VAL A 64 2.31 5.94 -4.17
N THR A 65 2.79 6.60 -3.11
CA THR A 65 4.02 7.39 -3.14
C THR A 65 5.19 6.52 -2.68
N ILE A 66 6.20 6.41 -3.53
CA ILE A 66 7.45 5.72 -3.27
C ILE A 66 8.51 6.79 -3.04
N THR A 67 9.15 6.76 -1.87
CA THR A 67 10.30 7.61 -1.55
C THR A 67 11.57 6.80 -1.66
N LEU A 68 12.52 7.28 -2.45
CA LEU A 68 13.81 6.65 -2.65
C LEU A 68 14.83 7.14 -1.60
N LYS A 69 15.92 6.39 -1.45
CA LYS A 69 17.03 6.73 -0.52
C LYS A 69 17.71 8.05 -0.84
N ASP A 70 17.71 8.47 -2.11
CA ASP A 70 18.22 9.78 -2.56
C ASP A 70 17.28 10.96 -2.23
N GLY A 71 16.11 10.67 -1.65
CA GLY A 71 15.09 11.65 -1.27
C GLY A 71 14.09 11.98 -2.39
N SER A 72 14.29 11.48 -3.61
CA SER A 72 13.33 11.64 -4.70
C SER A 72 12.06 10.82 -4.44
N THR A 73 10.96 11.26 -5.03
CA THR A 73 9.66 10.59 -4.88
C THR A 73 9.03 10.31 -6.24
N ARG A 74 8.22 9.24 -6.29
CA ARG A 74 7.37 8.91 -7.43
C ARG A 74 5.99 8.52 -6.91
N SER A 75 4.95 9.05 -7.53
CA SER A 75 3.58 8.64 -7.26
C SER A 75 3.03 7.86 -8.43
N VAL A 76 2.39 6.72 -8.17
CA VAL A 76 1.75 5.88 -9.18
C VAL A 76 0.35 5.47 -8.71
N PRO A 77 -0.62 5.25 -9.63
CA PRO A 77 -1.90 4.65 -9.27
C PRO A 77 -1.68 3.27 -8.65
N GLY A 78 -2.32 2.98 -7.52
CA GLY A 78 -2.22 1.69 -6.84
C GLY A 78 -2.62 0.52 -7.73
N GLN A 79 -3.65 0.71 -8.57
CA GLN A 79 -4.09 -0.27 -9.56
C GLN A 79 -3.01 -0.65 -10.58
N SER A 80 -2.06 0.26 -10.88
CA SER A 80 -0.95 -0.03 -11.80
C SER A 80 0.11 -0.96 -11.21
N LEU A 81 0.04 -1.25 -9.91
CA LEU A 81 0.95 -2.17 -9.23
C LEU A 81 0.49 -3.63 -9.34
N PHE A 82 -0.79 -3.87 -9.68
CA PHE A 82 -1.27 -5.18 -10.10
C PHE A 82 -0.76 -5.45 -11.52
N ARG A 83 -0.20 -6.64 -11.73
CA ARG A 83 0.22 -7.14 -13.04
C ARG A 83 -0.63 -8.32 -13.44
#